data_AF-A0A0L1IRJ0-F1
#
_entry.id   AF-A0A0L1IRJ0-F1
#
_cell.length_a   1.000
_cell.length_b   1.000
_cell.length_c   1.000
_cell.angle_alpha   90.00
_cell.angle_beta   90.00
_cell.angle_gamma   90.00
#
_symmetry.space_group_name_H-M   'P 1'
#
loop_
_entity.id
_entity.type
_entity.pdbx_description
1 polymer ?
#
loop_
_entity_poly.entity_id
_entity_poly.type
_entity_poly.pdbx_seq_one_letter_code
_entity_poly.pdbx_strand_id
1 'polypeptide(L)'
;MPRVLVNGGTLEILIRVGSRSGAPRDLNAGFRTLLRLAGIGLHGQTDLLGTTQTVTRLEHSIGASLLVRKVGASVGEQVAGLLHDISHTVLSHDVDGVLSKPGESYHEVHKSRYIMTTELPQILTKHGFVDLKPFDEELYPLVEMPAPHLCSDRLDYSLRGAVAFGKLAIEDARRVYDSFTAFPDASSPRRLLVLQEVDLAMAYARAYAECDRDVWCNPAHAVMSRKIGQLIGDLVQRGLLKEEVLWSLSDREFWELLKSKVDAKGLETMEHIEAGPHAEDYLRLPRGTKIRTIDPDMLLPGAEQPYPLSSTLTPFIPPIIQNPTMSEALTNTDLQGALPLIARGKVRDLYDVDEKTLLFVATDRISAYDVIMENGIPEKGILLTLCTKTWFKILSDAIPSLRTHFLTLDLPPQIPESLRPVLQNRSMQVHKLKILPIEAIVRGYITGSAWNEYKKTGTVHGIKVAEGLRESEAFPGAVAIVGEPYASKIASLAIQLYKVAHEYALTRGVIIADTKFEFGLDPETDEVVLADEVLTPDSSRFWPKDSYEIGRGQQSFDKQFLRDWLTSQGLKGKPGVRMTDEIAQKTSAKYREAWERITGGN
;
A
#
# COMPACT_ATOMS: atom_id res chain seq x y z
N MET A 1 23.51 -8.77 31.38
CA MET A 1 22.58 -7.78 30.79
C MET A 1 22.88 -7.69 29.31
N PRO A 2 21.91 -7.90 28.40
CA PRO A 2 22.11 -7.57 27.00
C PRO A 2 22.22 -6.04 26.88
N ARG A 3 23.20 -5.56 26.12
CA ARG A 3 23.33 -4.15 25.71
C ARG A 3 23.01 -4.07 24.22
N VAL A 4 22.08 -3.21 23.87
CA VAL A 4 21.86 -2.74 22.50
C VAL A 4 23.05 -1.84 22.15
N LEU A 5 23.83 -2.19 21.13
CA LEU A 5 24.87 -1.33 20.57
C LEU A 5 24.47 -0.96 19.16
N VAL A 6 24.30 0.33 18.91
CA VAL A 6 24.07 0.91 17.58
C VAL A 6 25.42 1.29 17.02
N ASN A 7 25.83 0.65 15.92
CA ASN A 7 26.88 1.18 15.06
C ASN A 7 26.43 1.06 13.60
N GLY A 8 26.32 2.20 12.91
CA GLY A 8 26.32 2.22 11.44
C GLY A 8 25.03 1.87 10.70
N GLY A 9 23.83 2.07 11.26
CA GLY A 9 22.59 2.08 10.47
C GLY A 9 21.81 0.77 10.35
N THR A 10 22.20 -0.30 11.04
CA THR A 10 21.46 -1.58 11.09
C THR A 10 20.90 -1.82 12.50
N LEU A 11 19.64 -2.28 12.63
CA LEU A 11 19.12 -2.84 13.90
C LEU A 11 19.74 -4.22 14.13
N GLU A 12 21.02 -4.30 14.46
CA GLU A 12 21.59 -5.56 14.93
C GLU A 12 21.10 -5.81 16.37
N ILE A 13 20.17 -6.74 16.55
CA ILE A 13 20.05 -7.47 17.82
C ILE A 13 21.27 -8.40 17.87
N LEU A 14 22.42 -7.81 18.19
CA LEU A 14 23.71 -8.49 18.26
C LEU A 14 23.73 -9.36 19.51
N ILE A 15 23.19 -10.58 19.43
CA ILE A 15 23.62 -11.65 20.33
C ILE A 15 24.99 -12.08 19.81
N ARG A 16 26.04 -11.39 20.27
CA ARG A 16 27.40 -11.92 20.18
C ARG A 16 27.40 -13.20 21.03
N VAL A 17 27.19 -14.36 20.39
CA VAL A 17 27.58 -15.64 20.97
C VAL A 17 29.10 -15.55 21.05
N GLY A 18 29.59 -15.10 22.21
CA GLY A 18 31.01 -14.87 22.40
C GLY A 18 31.77 -16.16 22.10
N SER A 19 32.61 -16.14 21.07
CA SER A 19 33.72 -17.05 20.93
C SER A 19 34.71 -16.76 22.07
N ARG A 20 34.35 -17.16 23.30
CA ARG A 20 35.38 -17.45 24.29
C ARG A 20 36.06 -18.72 23.81
N SER A 21 37.32 -18.58 23.42
CA SER A 21 38.26 -19.68 23.26
C SER A 21 38.09 -20.67 24.43
N GLY A 22 37.44 -21.79 24.14
CA GLY A 22 36.98 -22.75 25.13
C GLY A 22 35.68 -23.40 24.65
N ALA A 23 35.78 -24.27 23.64
CA ALA A 23 34.67 -25.11 23.22
C ALA A 23 34.13 -25.89 24.43
N PRO A 24 32.84 -25.75 24.80
CA PRO A 24 32.21 -26.67 25.72
C PRO A 24 32.13 -28.02 25.00
N ARG A 25 32.87 -29.00 25.51
CA ARG A 25 32.64 -30.42 25.18
C ARG A 25 31.22 -30.75 25.67
N ASP A 26 30.43 -31.35 24.77
CA ASP A 26 29.00 -31.66 24.88
C ASP A 26 28.00 -30.50 24.79
N LEU A 27 27.77 -30.03 23.56
CA LEU A 27 26.50 -29.40 23.19
C LEU A 27 25.40 -30.47 23.15
N ASN A 28 24.45 -30.34 24.07
CA ASN A 28 23.25 -31.17 24.23
C ASN A 28 22.46 -31.25 22.90
N ALA A 29 21.93 -32.42 22.53
CA ALA A 29 21.45 -32.66 21.16
C ALA A 29 20.30 -31.75 20.70
N GLY A 30 19.38 -31.36 21.59
CA GLY A 30 18.32 -30.39 21.22
C GLY A 30 18.85 -28.99 20.89
N PHE A 31 20.02 -28.62 21.41
CA PHE A 31 20.69 -27.40 20.98
C PHE A 31 21.11 -27.52 19.51
N ARG A 32 21.50 -28.71 19.03
CA ARG A 32 21.82 -28.94 17.61
C ARG A 32 20.58 -28.84 16.72
N THR A 33 19.43 -29.36 17.18
CA THR A 33 18.15 -29.29 16.43
C THR A 33 17.71 -27.85 16.18
N LEU A 34 17.82 -26.99 17.20
CA LEU A 34 17.49 -25.57 17.07
C LEU A 34 18.56 -24.80 16.27
N LEU A 35 19.85 -25.07 16.52
CA LEU A 35 20.95 -24.40 15.83
C LEU A 35 20.96 -24.60 14.32
N ARG A 36 20.34 -25.68 13.80
CA ARG A 36 20.21 -25.85 12.34
C ARG A 36 19.55 -24.64 11.67
N LEU A 37 18.61 -23.99 12.37
CA LEU A 37 17.90 -22.82 11.87
C LEU A 37 18.83 -21.62 11.61
N ALA A 38 20.07 -21.63 12.14
CA ALA A 38 21.09 -20.63 11.81
C ALA A 38 21.58 -20.76 10.36
N GLY A 39 21.38 -21.91 9.72
CA GLY A 39 21.70 -22.16 8.32
C GLY A 39 20.51 -21.99 7.38
N ILE A 40 19.34 -21.57 7.87
CA ILE A 40 18.10 -21.46 7.11
C ILE A 40 17.67 -19.99 7.07
N GLY A 41 17.58 -19.41 5.88
CA GLY A 41 17.11 -18.05 5.64
C GLY A 41 15.61 -17.92 5.85
N LEU A 42 15.20 -16.82 6.48
CA LEU A 42 13.80 -16.46 6.71
C LEU A 42 13.01 -16.31 5.40
N HIS A 43 13.64 -15.71 4.38
CA HIS A 43 13.09 -15.45 3.05
C HIS A 43 13.56 -16.48 2.00
N GLY A 44 14.07 -17.64 2.43
CA GLY A 44 14.42 -18.75 1.56
C GLY A 44 15.57 -18.43 0.59
N GLN A 45 15.38 -18.76 -0.68
CA GLN A 45 16.36 -18.49 -1.74
C GLN A 45 16.76 -17.02 -1.84
N THR A 46 15.86 -16.09 -1.52
CA THR A 46 16.15 -14.65 -1.66
C THR A 46 17.23 -14.19 -0.68
N ASP A 47 17.28 -14.81 0.52
CA ASP A 47 18.36 -14.61 1.49
C ASP A 47 19.66 -15.27 1.03
N LEU A 48 19.57 -16.51 0.51
CA LEU A 48 20.72 -17.25 0.00
C LEU A 48 21.44 -16.49 -1.12
N LEU A 49 20.68 -15.87 -2.02
CA LEU A 49 21.19 -15.13 -3.17
C LEU A 49 21.56 -13.67 -2.84
N GLY A 50 21.30 -13.22 -1.61
CA GLY A 50 21.59 -11.85 -1.18
C GLY A 50 20.69 -10.79 -1.82
N THR A 51 19.52 -11.19 -2.32
CA THR A 51 18.51 -10.26 -2.87
C THR A 51 17.69 -9.60 -1.75
N THR A 52 17.63 -10.23 -0.58
CA THR A 52 17.09 -9.69 0.67
C THR A 52 18.16 -9.63 1.75
N GLN A 53 17.92 -8.81 2.78
CA GLN A 53 18.77 -8.79 3.97
C GLN A 53 18.73 -10.16 4.65
N THR A 54 19.89 -10.77 4.85
CA THR A 54 19.98 -12.08 5.50
C THR A 54 19.51 -12.00 6.94
N VAL A 55 18.42 -12.71 7.25
CA VAL A 55 17.96 -13.01 8.60
C VAL A 55 17.70 -14.51 8.66
N THR A 56 18.24 -15.18 9.67
CA THR A 56 18.06 -16.62 9.84
C THR A 56 16.75 -16.92 10.57
N ARG A 57 16.19 -18.11 10.32
CA ARG A 57 15.06 -18.65 11.08
C ARG A 57 15.36 -18.75 12.58
N LEU A 58 16.63 -18.94 12.95
CA LEU A 58 17.06 -18.93 14.36
C LEU A 58 16.93 -17.54 14.98
N GLU A 59 17.43 -16.50 14.31
CA GLU A 59 17.31 -15.11 14.78
C GLU A 59 15.86 -14.68 14.91
N HIS A 60 15.04 -15.08 13.95
CA HIS A 60 13.61 -14.85 13.95
C HIS A 60 12.92 -15.56 15.14
N SER A 61 13.19 -16.85 15.35
CA SER A 61 12.68 -17.62 16.50
C SER A 61 13.07 -17.02 17.85
N ILE A 62 14.32 -16.57 17.97
CA ILE A 62 14.79 -15.86 19.17
C ILE A 62 14.03 -14.55 19.33
N GLY A 63 13.83 -13.80 18.25
CA GLY A 63 13.08 -12.56 18.22
C GLY A 63 11.64 -12.72 18.71
N ALA A 64 10.89 -13.66 18.13
CA ALA A 64 9.53 -14.01 18.55
C ALA A 64 9.46 -14.35 20.05
N SER A 65 10.37 -15.21 20.53
CA SER A 65 10.48 -15.56 21.95
C SER A 65 10.73 -14.35 22.86
N LEU A 66 11.58 -13.41 22.44
CA LEU A 66 11.87 -12.18 23.18
C LEU A 66 10.70 -11.19 23.19
N LEU A 67 9.94 -11.09 22.09
CA LEU A 67 8.77 -10.23 21.99
C LEU A 67 7.67 -10.67 22.95
N VAL A 68 7.35 -11.97 23.00
CA VAL A 68 6.36 -12.47 23.98
C VAL A 68 6.86 -12.33 25.42
N ARG A 69 8.17 -12.53 25.66
CA ARG A 69 8.78 -12.29 26.97
C ARG A 69 8.63 -10.84 27.42
N LYS A 70 8.79 -9.87 26.51
CA LYS A 70 8.67 -8.43 26.81
C LYS A 70 7.30 -8.08 27.39
N VAL A 71 6.23 -8.71 26.91
CA VAL A 71 4.87 -8.43 27.40
C VAL A 71 4.47 -9.29 28.60
N GLY A 72 5.38 -10.11 29.12
CA GLY A 72 5.15 -10.92 30.33
C GLY A 72 4.55 -12.30 30.08
N ALA A 73 4.69 -12.84 28.87
CA ALA A 73 4.18 -14.17 28.53
C ALA A 73 4.82 -15.29 29.38
N SER A 74 4.10 -16.39 29.53
CA SER A 74 4.56 -17.56 30.29
C SER A 74 5.83 -18.17 29.69
N VAL A 75 6.57 -18.95 30.49
CA VAL A 75 7.76 -19.67 29.97
C VAL A 75 7.38 -20.63 28.85
N GLY A 76 6.21 -21.29 28.93
CA GLY A 76 5.72 -22.16 27.86
C GLY A 76 5.50 -21.42 26.55
N GLU A 77 4.95 -20.22 26.62
CA GLU A 77 4.74 -19.36 25.44
C GLU A 77 6.06 -18.81 24.88
N GLN A 78 7.04 -18.49 25.74
CA GLN A 78 8.39 -18.14 25.29
C GLN A 78 9.08 -19.29 24.58
N VAL A 79 8.89 -20.54 25.07
CA VAL A 79 9.40 -21.75 24.43
C VAL A 79 8.67 -22.01 23.11
N ALA A 80 7.36 -21.80 23.04
CA ALA A 80 6.59 -21.88 21.80
C ALA A 80 7.11 -20.88 20.77
N GLY A 81 7.33 -19.62 21.16
CA GLY A 81 7.95 -18.60 20.30
C GLY A 81 9.37 -18.99 19.83
N LEU A 82 10.15 -19.70 20.65
CA LEU A 82 11.48 -20.18 20.25
C LEU A 82 11.44 -21.37 19.28
N LEU A 83 10.36 -22.16 19.31
CA LEU A 83 10.23 -23.41 18.57
C LEU A 83 9.21 -23.34 17.44
N HIS A 84 8.53 -22.21 17.23
CA HIS A 84 7.46 -22.11 16.23
C HIS A 84 7.95 -22.49 14.82
N ASP A 85 9.16 -22.06 14.47
CA ASP A 85 9.81 -22.34 13.19
C ASP A 85 10.62 -23.63 13.15
N ILE A 86 10.54 -24.46 14.19
CA ILE A 86 11.42 -25.62 14.33
C ILE A 86 11.26 -26.65 13.22
N SER A 87 10.19 -26.63 12.43
CA SER A 87 9.98 -27.55 11.29
C SER A 87 10.27 -26.94 9.93
N HIS A 88 10.72 -25.68 9.84
CA HIS A 88 11.13 -25.10 8.57
C HIS A 88 12.23 -25.92 7.89
N THR A 89 12.02 -26.17 6.60
CA THR A 89 12.98 -26.83 5.72
C THR A 89 13.99 -25.83 5.17
N VAL A 90 15.04 -26.35 4.53
CA VAL A 90 15.89 -25.59 3.61
C VAL A 90 15.05 -24.76 2.64
N LEU A 91 15.51 -23.54 2.37
CA LEU A 91 14.84 -22.54 1.53
C LEU A 91 13.42 -22.18 2.00
N SER A 92 13.13 -22.38 3.28
CA SER A 92 11.87 -21.97 3.93
C SER A 92 10.61 -22.46 3.20
N HIS A 93 9.90 -21.56 2.51
CA HIS A 93 8.56 -21.79 1.95
C HIS A 93 8.58 -22.27 0.50
N ASP A 94 9.76 -22.40 -0.13
CA ASP A 94 9.86 -22.72 -1.56
C ASP A 94 9.20 -24.05 -1.93
N VAL A 95 9.17 -25.01 -1.00
CA VAL A 95 8.57 -26.33 -1.22
C VAL A 95 7.05 -26.37 -1.00
N ASP A 96 6.45 -25.35 -0.36
CA ASP A 96 5.03 -25.35 0.03
C ASP A 96 4.12 -25.58 -1.19
N GLY A 97 4.42 -24.94 -2.32
CA GLY A 97 3.61 -25.01 -3.53
C GLY A 97 3.66 -26.35 -4.27
N VAL A 98 4.53 -27.28 -3.89
CA VAL A 98 4.76 -28.53 -4.62
C VAL A 98 4.67 -29.77 -3.72
N LEU A 99 5.13 -29.68 -2.47
CA LEU A 99 5.11 -30.78 -1.51
C LEU A 99 3.91 -30.73 -0.54
N SER A 100 3.07 -29.70 -0.62
CA SER A 100 1.83 -29.57 0.17
C SER A 100 0.62 -29.33 -0.72
N LYS A 101 -0.58 -29.49 -0.14
CA LYS A 101 -1.80 -29.17 -0.87
C LYS A 101 -1.91 -27.65 -1.06
N PRO A 102 -2.65 -27.18 -2.08
CA PRO A 102 -2.89 -25.76 -2.25
C PRO A 102 -3.46 -25.12 -0.98
N GLY A 103 -2.76 -24.11 -0.46
CA GLY A 103 -3.14 -23.38 0.75
C GLY A 103 -2.59 -23.95 2.07
N GLU A 104 -1.93 -25.11 2.05
CA GLU A 104 -1.19 -25.65 3.19
C GLU A 104 0.28 -25.21 3.14
N SER A 105 0.92 -25.07 4.30
CA SER A 105 2.37 -24.92 4.43
C SER A 105 3.00 -26.28 4.77
N TYR A 106 4.14 -26.59 4.15
CA TYR A 106 4.80 -27.88 4.33
C TYR A 106 5.34 -28.04 5.75
N HIS A 107 5.93 -26.98 6.30
CA HIS A 107 6.48 -27.00 7.64
C HIS A 107 5.39 -27.05 8.72
N GLU A 108 4.20 -26.48 8.47
CA GLU A 108 3.04 -26.58 9.37
C GLU A 108 2.52 -28.03 9.38
N VAL A 109 2.22 -28.60 8.21
CA VAL A 109 1.64 -29.95 8.09
C VAL A 109 2.58 -31.04 8.59
N HIS A 110 3.89 -30.88 8.39
CA HIS A 110 4.88 -31.88 8.80
C HIS A 110 5.58 -31.58 10.12
N LYS A 111 5.15 -30.55 10.86
CA LYS A 111 5.75 -30.15 12.13
C LYS A 111 5.83 -31.28 13.14
N SER A 112 4.69 -31.91 13.44
CA SER A 112 4.61 -33.02 14.38
C SER A 112 5.45 -34.22 13.94
N ARG A 113 5.46 -34.53 12.62
CA ARG A 113 6.31 -35.58 12.05
C ARG A 113 7.77 -35.28 12.32
N TYR A 114 8.23 -34.07 12.01
CA TYR A 114 9.61 -33.65 12.21
C TYR A 114 10.01 -33.69 13.68
N ILE A 115 9.21 -33.09 14.58
CA ILE A 115 9.50 -33.03 16.02
C ILE A 115 9.75 -34.42 16.61
N MET A 116 8.97 -35.42 16.21
CA MET A 116 9.11 -36.80 16.69
C MET A 116 10.39 -37.50 16.23
N THR A 117 11.09 -36.94 15.23
CA THR A 117 12.43 -37.41 14.83
C THR A 117 13.56 -36.81 15.66
N THR A 118 13.25 -35.87 16.57
CA THR A 118 14.25 -35.10 17.34
C THR A 118 14.22 -35.47 18.82
N GLU A 119 15.22 -35.00 19.57
CA GLU A 119 15.27 -35.14 21.04
C GLU A 119 14.46 -34.05 21.78
N LEU A 120 13.79 -33.15 21.06
CA LEU A 120 13.08 -32.02 21.67
C LEU A 120 11.95 -32.46 22.61
N PRO A 121 11.14 -33.51 22.32
CA PRO A 121 10.12 -33.98 23.26
C PRO A 121 10.70 -34.41 24.61
N GLN A 122 11.83 -35.11 24.61
CA GLN A 122 12.51 -35.57 25.83
C GLN A 122 13.09 -34.37 26.61
N ILE A 123 13.61 -33.38 25.89
CA ILE A 123 14.14 -32.15 26.50
C ILE A 123 13.03 -31.33 27.14
N LEU A 124 11.91 -31.11 26.44
CA LEU A 124 10.75 -30.41 27.00
C LEU A 124 10.20 -31.13 28.24
N THR A 125 10.08 -32.45 28.18
CA THR A 125 9.66 -33.28 29.32
C THR A 125 10.59 -33.09 30.53
N LYS A 126 11.92 -33.11 30.30
CA LYS A 126 12.93 -32.87 31.34
C LYS A 126 12.80 -31.48 31.98
N HIS A 127 12.33 -30.50 31.23
CA HIS A 127 12.11 -29.12 31.69
C HIS A 127 10.67 -28.86 32.17
N GLY A 128 9.88 -29.92 32.42
CA GLY A 128 8.56 -29.82 33.04
C GLY A 128 7.39 -29.68 32.05
N PHE A 129 7.64 -29.69 30.75
CA PHE A 129 6.61 -29.65 29.70
C PHE A 129 6.26 -31.07 29.25
N VAL A 130 5.60 -31.83 30.13
CA VAL A 130 5.23 -33.24 29.88
C VAL A 130 4.14 -33.41 28.82
N ASP A 131 3.34 -32.36 28.60
CA ASP A 131 2.21 -32.36 27.66
C ASP A 131 2.62 -31.91 26.25
N LEU A 132 3.88 -31.52 26.05
CA LEU A 132 4.44 -31.06 24.78
C LEU A 132 3.67 -29.89 24.13
N LYS A 133 2.82 -29.20 24.90
CA LYS A 133 2.04 -28.06 24.43
C LYS A 133 2.86 -26.98 23.73
N PRO A 134 4.13 -26.67 24.12
CA PRO A 134 4.92 -25.66 23.41
C PRO A 134 5.17 -25.92 21.91
N PHE A 135 4.84 -27.10 21.38
CA PHE A 135 4.87 -27.37 19.94
C PHE A 135 3.56 -27.06 19.21
N ASP A 136 2.51 -26.71 19.95
CA ASP A 136 1.20 -26.35 19.44
C ASP A 136 0.98 -24.84 19.66
N GLU A 137 1.46 -24.06 18.70
CA GLU A 137 1.40 -22.59 18.69
C GLU A 137 -0.03 -22.04 18.72
N GLU A 138 -1.04 -22.82 18.30
CA GLU A 138 -2.45 -22.40 18.36
C GLU A 138 -2.91 -22.18 19.82
N LEU A 139 -2.23 -22.80 20.79
CA LEU A 139 -2.47 -22.59 22.22
C LEU A 139 -1.85 -21.27 22.75
N TYR A 140 -1.04 -20.60 21.94
CA TYR A 140 -0.22 -19.45 22.31
C TYR A 140 -0.48 -18.26 21.37
N PRO A 141 -1.60 -17.53 21.55
CA PRO A 141 -2.01 -16.44 20.66
C PRO A 141 -1.02 -15.26 20.60
N LEU A 142 -0.11 -15.08 21.57
CA LEU A 142 0.93 -14.06 21.41
C LEU A 142 2.04 -14.50 20.45
N VAL A 143 2.19 -15.81 20.21
CA VAL A 143 3.19 -16.36 19.29
C VAL A 143 2.66 -16.34 17.87
N GLU A 144 1.52 -16.98 17.64
CA GLU A 144 0.88 -17.17 16.34
C GLU A 144 -0.61 -16.82 16.43
N MET A 145 -1.12 -16.10 15.43
CA MET A 145 -2.54 -15.86 15.26
C MET A 145 -2.89 -15.62 13.79
N PRO A 146 -4.12 -16.02 13.38
CA PRO A 146 -4.62 -15.67 12.06
C PRO A 146 -4.51 -14.17 11.78
N ALA A 147 -4.09 -13.83 10.56
CA ALA A 147 -4.22 -12.48 10.05
C ALA A 147 -5.70 -12.03 10.12
N PRO A 148 -5.98 -10.75 10.43
CA PRO A 148 -5.04 -9.62 10.36
C PRO A 148 -4.39 -9.21 11.70
N HIS A 149 -4.62 -9.95 12.79
CA HIS A 149 -4.11 -9.61 14.13
C HIS A 149 -2.58 -9.57 14.20
N LEU A 150 -2.02 -8.93 15.23
CA LEU A 150 -0.59 -9.03 15.52
C LEU A 150 -0.28 -10.25 16.40
N CYS A 151 0.82 -10.91 16.08
CA CYS A 151 1.47 -11.96 16.87
C CYS A 151 2.99 -11.75 16.82
N SER A 152 3.76 -12.43 17.68
CA SER A 152 5.21 -12.22 17.78
C SER A 152 5.98 -12.70 16.55
N ASP A 153 5.52 -13.78 15.89
CA ASP A 153 6.04 -14.20 14.58
C ASP A 153 5.95 -13.01 13.60
N ARG A 154 4.72 -12.56 13.35
CA ARG A 154 4.45 -11.46 12.42
C ARG A 154 5.18 -10.18 12.78
N LEU A 155 5.24 -9.83 14.06
CA LEU A 155 5.89 -8.62 14.54
C LEU A 155 7.41 -8.66 14.35
N ASP A 156 8.07 -9.81 14.59
CA ASP A 156 9.53 -9.90 14.45
C ASP A 156 9.98 -9.74 12.99
N TYR A 157 9.47 -10.59 12.08
CA TYR A 157 9.96 -10.55 10.70
C TYR A 157 9.59 -9.24 10.01
N SER A 158 8.41 -8.68 10.30
CA SER A 158 7.94 -7.50 9.59
C SER A 158 8.60 -6.21 10.09
N LEU A 159 8.94 -6.08 11.37
CA LEU A 159 9.75 -4.94 11.84
C LEU A 159 11.16 -5.00 11.27
N ARG A 160 11.80 -6.19 11.26
CA ARG A 160 13.12 -6.36 10.65
C ARG A 160 13.09 -6.04 9.17
N GLY A 161 12.14 -6.62 8.44
CA GLY A 161 11.96 -6.40 7.01
C GLY A 161 11.66 -4.94 6.69
N ALA A 162 10.72 -4.31 7.40
CA ALA A 162 10.34 -2.93 7.15
C ALA A 162 11.51 -1.95 7.33
N VAL A 163 12.36 -2.16 8.35
CA VAL A 163 13.58 -1.37 8.51
C VAL A 163 14.60 -1.68 7.41
N ALA A 164 14.89 -2.97 7.19
CA ALA A 164 15.93 -3.39 6.24
C ALA A 164 15.62 -2.97 4.79
N PHE A 165 14.35 -2.96 4.41
CA PHE A 165 13.89 -2.56 3.08
C PHE A 165 13.59 -1.06 2.96
N GLY A 166 13.87 -0.27 4.00
CA GLY A 166 13.65 1.18 4.01
C GLY A 166 12.17 1.59 3.95
N LYS A 167 11.26 0.72 4.40
CA LYS A 167 9.80 0.95 4.45
C LYS A 167 9.34 1.57 5.77
N LEU A 168 10.13 1.42 6.83
CA LEU A 168 9.89 2.04 8.13
C LEU A 168 11.20 2.57 8.71
N ALA A 169 11.16 3.79 9.25
CA ALA A 169 12.31 4.36 9.94
C ALA A 169 12.67 3.52 11.17
N ILE A 170 13.96 3.41 11.48
CA ILE A 170 14.45 2.67 12.66
C ILE A 170 13.88 3.24 13.96
N GLU A 171 13.66 4.55 14.02
CA GLU A 171 13.03 5.23 15.15
C GLU A 171 11.57 4.81 15.32
N ASP A 172 10.80 4.73 14.23
CA ASP A 172 9.41 4.30 14.29
C ASP A 172 9.29 2.81 14.61
N ALA A 173 10.18 1.97 14.08
CA ALA A 173 10.25 0.56 14.47
C ALA A 173 10.52 0.39 15.97
N ARG A 174 11.40 1.23 16.55
CA ARG A 174 11.63 1.26 18.00
C ARG A 174 10.39 1.71 18.76
N ARG A 175 9.67 2.72 18.27
CA ARG A 175 8.41 3.16 18.89
C ARG A 175 7.35 2.06 18.85
N VAL A 176 7.22 1.32 17.74
CA VAL A 176 6.31 0.16 17.65
C VAL A 176 6.72 -0.86 18.70
N TYR A 177 8.00 -1.22 18.74
CA TYR A 177 8.55 -2.14 19.74
C TYR A 177 8.26 -1.67 21.17
N ASP A 178 8.51 -0.41 21.50
CA ASP A 178 8.33 0.09 22.87
C ASP A 178 6.86 0.15 23.28
N SER A 179 5.95 0.48 22.35
CA SER A 179 4.53 0.75 22.62
C SER A 179 3.63 -0.48 22.66
N PHE A 180 3.98 -1.60 22.01
CA PHE A 180 3.10 -2.76 22.03
C PHE A 180 3.04 -3.44 23.41
N THR A 181 1.84 -3.91 23.77
CA THR A 181 1.58 -4.62 25.03
C THR A 181 0.60 -5.77 24.81
N ALA A 182 0.50 -6.69 25.78
CA ALA A 182 -0.56 -7.68 25.83
C ALA A 182 -1.81 -7.10 26.50
N PHE A 183 -3.00 -7.36 25.94
CA PHE A 183 -4.29 -7.02 26.52
C PHE A 183 -5.19 -8.27 26.65
N PRO A 184 -5.98 -8.42 27.72
CA PRO A 184 -6.02 -7.57 28.92
C PRO A 184 -4.74 -7.69 29.77
N ASP A 185 -4.06 -8.83 29.66
CA ASP A 185 -2.73 -9.09 30.19
C ASP A 185 -2.16 -10.36 29.53
N ALA A 186 -0.87 -10.62 29.71
CA ALA A 186 -0.20 -11.76 29.07
C ALA A 186 -0.55 -13.15 29.63
N SER A 187 -1.31 -13.24 30.72
CA SER A 187 -1.80 -14.51 31.29
C SER A 187 -3.22 -14.85 30.86
N SER A 188 -3.96 -13.89 30.30
CA SER A 188 -5.34 -14.09 29.85
C SER A 188 -5.42 -15.13 28.71
N PRO A 189 -6.41 -16.04 28.74
CA PRO A 189 -6.59 -17.04 27.68
C PRO A 189 -6.98 -16.44 26.32
N ARG A 190 -7.53 -15.22 26.29
CA ARG A 190 -7.91 -14.48 25.07
C ARG A 190 -7.14 -13.18 24.97
N ARG A 191 -5.82 -13.27 25.04
CA ARG A 191 -4.91 -12.13 25.00
C ARG A 191 -4.53 -11.75 23.57
N LEU A 192 -4.38 -10.46 23.32
CA LEU A 192 -3.97 -9.87 22.04
C LEU A 192 -2.73 -9.02 22.23
N LEU A 193 -1.90 -8.91 21.19
CA LEU A 193 -0.90 -7.83 21.11
C LEU A 193 -1.59 -6.59 20.58
N VAL A 194 -1.53 -5.50 21.35
CA VAL A 194 -2.19 -4.23 21.02
C VAL A 194 -1.19 -3.09 20.91
N LEU A 195 -1.50 -2.11 20.06
CA LEU A 195 -0.83 -0.81 19.96
C LEU A 195 -1.73 0.29 20.53
N GLN A 196 -1.14 1.43 20.88
CA GLN A 196 -1.87 2.55 21.50
C GLN A 196 -1.85 3.82 20.65
N GLU A 197 -0.88 3.94 19.73
CA GLU A 197 -0.69 5.10 18.86
C GLU A 197 -1.20 4.82 17.45
N VAL A 198 -2.30 5.48 17.06
CA VAL A 198 -2.97 5.26 15.75
C VAL A 198 -2.02 5.57 14.60
N ASP A 199 -1.40 6.75 14.58
CA ASP A 199 -0.51 7.16 13.47
C ASP A 199 0.68 6.22 13.29
N LEU A 200 1.24 5.74 14.40
CA LEU A 200 2.34 4.79 14.40
C LEU A 200 1.89 3.41 13.89
N ALA A 201 0.74 2.93 14.35
CA ALA A 201 0.15 1.68 13.89
C ALA A 201 -0.21 1.75 12.40
N MET A 202 -0.67 2.90 11.90
CA MET A 202 -0.89 3.16 10.48
C MET A 202 0.39 3.12 9.67
N ALA A 203 1.43 3.82 10.12
CA ALA A 203 2.72 3.84 9.44
C ALA A 203 3.29 2.41 9.36
N TYR A 204 3.20 1.66 10.45
CA TYR A 204 3.62 0.26 10.50
C TYR A 204 2.78 -0.65 9.58
N ALA A 205 1.45 -0.54 9.60
CA ALA A 205 0.58 -1.32 8.71
C ALA A 205 0.84 -1.03 7.22
N ARG A 206 1.12 0.23 6.87
CA ARG A 206 1.53 0.61 5.51
C ARG A 206 2.89 0.02 5.15
N ALA A 207 3.88 0.15 6.03
CA ALA A 207 5.21 -0.42 5.81
C ALA A 207 5.13 -1.94 5.62
N TYR A 208 4.30 -2.64 6.40
CA TYR A 208 4.01 -4.06 6.23
C TYR A 208 3.47 -4.37 4.83
N ALA A 209 2.45 -3.64 4.38
CA ALA A 209 1.84 -3.83 3.07
C ALA A 209 2.83 -3.53 1.92
N GLU A 210 3.72 -2.56 2.09
CA GLU A 210 4.78 -2.27 1.13
C GLU A 210 5.86 -3.37 1.11
N CYS A 211 6.26 -3.92 2.26
CA CYS A 211 7.14 -5.08 2.33
C CYS A 211 6.54 -6.29 1.62
N ASP A 212 5.24 -6.56 1.84
CA ASP A 212 4.56 -7.66 1.18
C ASP A 212 4.54 -7.43 -0.34
N ARG A 213 4.10 -6.25 -0.80
CA ARG A 213 4.00 -5.94 -2.23
C ARG A 213 5.36 -5.95 -2.95
N ASP A 214 6.37 -5.31 -2.36
CA ASP A 214 7.62 -4.99 -3.05
C ASP A 214 8.68 -6.09 -2.86
N VAL A 215 8.56 -6.89 -1.79
CA VAL A 215 9.59 -7.87 -1.40
C VAL A 215 9.02 -9.29 -1.22
N TRP A 216 8.15 -9.53 -0.25
CA TRP A 216 7.75 -10.92 0.10
C TRP A 216 6.85 -11.57 -0.95
N CYS A 217 6.01 -10.78 -1.60
CA CYS A 217 5.05 -11.17 -2.63
C CYS A 217 5.27 -10.38 -3.91
N ASN A 218 6.51 -9.99 -4.21
CA ASN A 218 6.82 -9.42 -5.52
C ASN A 218 6.77 -10.52 -6.60
N PRO A 219 6.36 -10.21 -7.84
CA PRO A 219 6.23 -11.22 -8.90
C PRO A 219 7.50 -12.03 -9.18
N ALA A 220 8.66 -11.37 -9.20
CA ALA A 220 9.94 -12.01 -9.49
C ALA A 220 10.34 -13.02 -8.41
N HIS A 221 10.26 -12.64 -7.13
CA HIS A 221 10.56 -13.54 -6.02
C HIS A 221 9.59 -14.73 -5.98
N ALA A 222 8.29 -14.47 -6.21
CA ALA A 222 7.28 -15.53 -6.25
C ALA A 222 7.52 -16.51 -7.42
N VAL A 223 8.00 -16.04 -8.57
CA VAL A 223 8.40 -16.89 -9.69
C VAL A 223 9.65 -17.71 -9.36
N MET A 224 10.66 -17.11 -8.72
CA MET A 224 11.86 -17.82 -8.26
C MET A 224 11.51 -18.95 -7.30
N SER A 225 10.73 -18.67 -6.25
CA SER A 225 10.29 -19.66 -5.26
C SER A 225 9.55 -20.82 -5.94
N ARG A 226 8.66 -20.51 -6.89
CA ARG A 226 7.94 -21.56 -7.65
C ARG A 226 8.89 -22.41 -8.48
N LYS A 227 9.82 -21.81 -9.22
CA LYS A 227 10.78 -22.54 -10.08
C LYS A 227 11.65 -23.47 -9.23
N ILE A 228 12.18 -22.98 -8.11
CA ILE A 228 13.00 -23.78 -7.18
C ILE A 228 12.16 -24.88 -6.52
N GLY A 229 10.98 -24.54 -6.01
CA GLY A 229 10.05 -25.50 -5.43
C GLY A 229 9.72 -26.66 -6.37
N GLN A 230 9.55 -26.37 -7.66
CA GLN A 230 9.34 -27.38 -8.70
C GLN A 230 10.55 -28.29 -8.87
N LEU A 231 11.77 -27.73 -8.96
CA LEU A 231 12.99 -28.53 -9.05
C LEU A 231 13.16 -29.48 -7.86
N ILE A 232 12.94 -28.96 -6.64
CA ILE A 232 13.03 -29.76 -5.41
C ILE A 232 11.96 -30.84 -5.41
N GLY A 233 10.71 -30.46 -5.67
CA GLY A 233 9.57 -31.38 -5.66
C GLY A 233 9.71 -32.51 -6.67
N ASP A 234 10.15 -32.21 -7.90
CA ASP A 234 10.38 -33.21 -8.94
C ASP A 234 11.45 -34.24 -8.51
N LEU A 235 12.55 -33.77 -7.89
CA LEU A 235 13.60 -34.67 -7.41
C LEU A 235 13.13 -35.55 -6.25
N VAL A 236 12.35 -35.00 -5.32
CA VAL A 236 11.78 -35.74 -4.19
C VAL A 236 10.78 -36.79 -4.69
N GLN A 237 9.84 -36.40 -5.56
CA GLN A 237 8.80 -37.29 -6.09
C GLN A 237 9.39 -38.43 -6.94
N ARG A 238 10.51 -38.18 -7.63
CA ARG A 238 11.25 -39.21 -8.40
C ARG A 238 12.20 -40.06 -7.55
N GLY A 239 12.30 -39.80 -6.24
CA GLY A 239 13.21 -40.50 -5.34
C GLY A 239 14.70 -40.24 -5.58
N LEU A 240 15.04 -39.18 -6.33
CA LEU A 240 16.42 -38.77 -6.61
C LEU A 240 17.02 -37.92 -5.49
N LEU A 241 16.15 -37.28 -4.72
CA LEU A 241 16.45 -36.58 -3.47
C LEU A 241 15.58 -37.18 -2.36
N LYS A 242 16.21 -37.53 -1.24
CA LYS A 242 15.48 -38.02 -0.06
C LYS A 242 14.83 -36.85 0.67
N GLU A 243 13.57 -36.99 1.06
CA GLU A 243 12.78 -35.94 1.72
C GLU A 243 13.44 -35.47 3.03
N GLU A 244 14.08 -36.37 3.78
CA GLU A 244 14.72 -36.05 5.07
C GLU A 244 15.87 -35.06 4.94
N VAL A 245 16.45 -34.93 3.73
CA VAL A 245 17.53 -33.99 3.45
C VAL A 245 17.06 -32.53 3.63
N LEU A 246 15.75 -32.27 3.46
CA LEU A 246 15.16 -30.95 3.60
C LEU A 246 15.29 -30.37 5.03
N TRP A 247 15.57 -31.20 6.03
CA TRP A 247 15.80 -30.76 7.42
C TRP A 247 17.24 -30.94 7.90
N SER A 248 18.13 -31.54 7.10
CA SER A 248 19.46 -31.94 7.57
C SER A 248 20.59 -30.99 7.16
N LEU A 249 20.35 -30.12 6.18
CA LEU A 249 21.36 -29.24 5.60
C LEU A 249 21.03 -27.76 5.86
N SER A 250 22.03 -26.89 5.74
CA SER A 250 21.83 -25.45 5.55
C SER A 250 21.39 -25.14 4.12
N ASP A 251 20.83 -23.94 3.89
CA ASP A 251 20.41 -23.48 2.56
C ASP A 251 21.56 -23.53 1.54
N ARG A 252 22.76 -23.12 1.95
CA ARG A 252 23.95 -23.14 1.08
C ARG A 252 24.39 -24.56 0.72
N GLU A 253 24.46 -25.45 1.69
CA GLU A 253 24.81 -26.86 1.43
C GLU A 253 23.76 -27.54 0.55
N PHE A 254 22.48 -27.24 0.81
CA PHE A 254 21.38 -27.76 0.03
C PHE A 254 21.39 -27.24 -1.40
N TRP A 255 21.73 -25.98 -1.62
CA TRP A 255 21.83 -25.38 -2.96
C TRP A 255 22.90 -26.07 -3.81
N GLU A 256 24.09 -26.33 -3.24
CA GLU A 256 25.15 -27.08 -3.92
C GLU A 256 24.75 -28.53 -4.20
N LEU A 257 24.06 -29.17 -3.25
CA LEU A 257 23.48 -30.49 -3.48
C LEU A 257 22.45 -30.46 -4.62
N LEU A 258 21.56 -29.47 -4.65
CA LEU A 258 20.54 -29.31 -5.67
C LEU A 258 21.18 -29.17 -7.06
N LYS A 259 22.20 -28.30 -7.21
CA LYS A 259 22.99 -28.17 -8.45
C LYS A 259 23.57 -29.49 -8.94
N SER A 260 24.04 -30.33 -8.01
CA SER A 260 24.62 -31.64 -8.37
C SER A 260 23.58 -32.70 -8.78
N LYS A 261 22.29 -32.45 -8.53
CA LYS A 261 21.20 -33.42 -8.72
C LYS A 261 20.27 -33.09 -9.88
N VAL A 262 20.14 -31.82 -10.23
CA VAL A 262 19.31 -31.39 -11.37
C VAL A 262 19.94 -31.80 -12.70
N ASP A 263 19.11 -31.93 -13.73
CA ASP A 263 19.58 -32.13 -15.10
C ASP A 263 20.06 -30.79 -15.74
N ALA A 264 20.48 -30.83 -17.00
CA ALA A 264 20.98 -29.64 -17.69
C ALA A 264 19.96 -28.48 -17.74
N LYS A 265 18.66 -28.78 -17.85
CA LYS A 265 17.60 -27.77 -17.87
C LYS A 265 17.35 -27.18 -16.47
N GLY A 266 17.41 -28.03 -15.45
CA GLY A 266 17.35 -27.57 -14.07
C GLY A 266 18.55 -26.70 -13.70
N LEU A 267 19.74 -27.03 -14.20
CA LEU A 267 20.93 -26.19 -14.01
C LEU A 267 20.78 -24.81 -14.69
N GLU A 268 20.30 -24.77 -15.93
CA GLU A 268 19.97 -23.51 -16.62
C GLU A 268 18.94 -22.68 -15.83
N THR A 269 17.94 -23.34 -15.23
CA THR A 269 16.94 -22.68 -14.37
C THR A 269 17.59 -22.09 -13.12
N MET A 270 18.50 -22.82 -12.47
CA MET A 270 19.23 -22.33 -11.30
C MET A 270 20.16 -21.17 -11.66
N GLU A 271 20.93 -21.26 -12.74
CA GLU A 271 21.80 -20.19 -13.24
C GLU A 271 21.01 -18.92 -13.59
N HIS A 272 19.84 -19.07 -14.20
CA HIS A 272 18.93 -17.96 -14.46
C HIS A 272 18.47 -17.27 -13.18
N ILE A 273 18.17 -18.02 -12.12
CA ILE A 273 17.77 -17.46 -10.83
C ILE A 273 18.96 -16.79 -10.12
N GLU A 274 20.16 -17.37 -10.19
CA GLU A 274 21.39 -16.79 -9.63
C GLU A 274 21.77 -15.46 -10.29
N ALA A 275 21.40 -15.26 -11.55
CA ALA A 275 21.58 -13.99 -12.25
C ALA A 275 20.67 -12.86 -11.72
N GLY A 276 19.74 -13.16 -10.82
CA GLY A 276 18.81 -12.20 -10.21
C GLY A 276 17.47 -12.09 -10.95
N PRO A 277 16.63 -11.09 -10.60
CA PRO A 277 15.31 -10.95 -11.18
C PRO A 277 15.37 -10.42 -12.63
N HIS A 278 14.62 -11.07 -13.53
CA HIS A 278 14.53 -10.71 -14.95
C HIS A 278 13.22 -9.97 -15.28
N ALA A 279 13.23 -9.15 -16.32
CA ALA A 279 12.09 -8.27 -16.67
C ALA A 279 10.79 -9.05 -16.91
N GLU A 280 10.88 -10.23 -17.52
CA GLU A 280 9.75 -11.13 -17.77
C GLU A 280 9.11 -11.69 -16.49
N ASP A 281 9.86 -11.78 -15.39
CA ASP A 281 9.33 -12.31 -14.13
C ASP A 281 8.43 -11.27 -13.41
N TYR A 282 8.47 -9.99 -13.81
CA TYR A 282 7.63 -8.91 -13.27
C TYR A 282 6.21 -8.85 -13.86
N LEU A 283 5.91 -9.67 -14.88
CA LEU A 283 4.69 -9.50 -15.67
C LEU A 283 3.41 -9.73 -14.87
N ARG A 284 3.37 -10.74 -13.98
CA ARG A 284 2.18 -11.09 -13.17
C ARG A 284 2.54 -11.86 -11.90
N LEU A 285 1.78 -11.60 -10.83
CA LEU A 285 1.80 -12.44 -9.65
C LEU A 285 1.29 -13.86 -9.95
N PRO A 286 2.06 -14.90 -9.59
CA PRO A 286 1.58 -16.28 -9.47
C PRO A 286 0.17 -16.41 -8.87
N ARG A 287 -0.72 -17.18 -9.51
CA ARG A 287 -1.99 -17.59 -8.87
C ARG A 287 -1.69 -18.35 -7.57
N GLY A 288 -2.41 -18.01 -6.50
CA GLY A 288 -2.24 -18.62 -5.18
C GLY A 288 -1.17 -17.96 -4.31
N THR A 289 -0.51 -16.88 -4.76
CA THR A 289 0.39 -16.10 -3.88
C THR A 289 -0.36 -15.59 -2.66
N LYS A 290 0.18 -15.89 -1.47
CA LYS A 290 -0.35 -15.45 -0.18
C LYS A 290 -0.02 -13.97 0.05
N ILE A 291 -0.95 -13.09 -0.30
CA ILE A 291 -0.86 -11.65 0.02
C ILE A 291 -1.10 -11.48 1.53
N ARG A 292 -0.25 -10.71 2.19
CA ARG A 292 -0.33 -10.50 3.64
C ARG A 292 -0.61 -9.03 3.96
N THR A 293 -1.48 -8.79 4.93
CA THR A 293 -1.73 -7.48 5.53
C THR A 293 -1.92 -7.63 7.04
N ILE A 294 -1.73 -6.54 7.78
CA ILE A 294 -2.04 -6.46 9.20
C ILE A 294 -3.10 -5.39 9.44
N ASP A 295 -3.89 -5.61 10.49
CA ASP A 295 -4.85 -4.67 11.04
C ASP A 295 -4.66 -4.65 12.57
N PRO A 296 -3.60 -3.98 13.06
CA PRO A 296 -3.22 -4.05 14.47
C PRO A 296 -4.38 -3.74 15.41
N ASP A 297 -4.53 -4.55 16.45
CA ASP A 297 -5.50 -4.26 17.51
C ASP A 297 -5.05 -3.01 18.29
N MET A 298 -5.96 -2.08 18.48
CA MET A 298 -5.71 -0.77 19.09
C MET A 298 -6.39 -0.68 20.45
N LEU A 299 -5.64 -0.26 21.47
CA LEU A 299 -6.14 0.04 22.81
C LEU A 299 -5.96 1.56 23.08
N LEU A 300 -6.93 2.39 22.69
CA LEU A 300 -6.88 3.83 22.98
C LEU A 300 -7.11 4.08 24.48
N PRO A 301 -6.65 5.25 24.96
CA PRO A 301 -6.96 5.71 26.31
C PRO A 301 -8.46 5.64 26.63
N GLY A 302 -8.81 4.93 27.70
CA GLY A 302 -10.19 4.81 28.18
C GLY A 302 -11.02 3.71 27.52
N ALA A 303 -10.49 2.97 26.56
CA ALA A 303 -11.19 1.82 25.96
C ALA A 303 -11.21 0.61 26.91
N GLU A 304 -12.38 -0.02 27.06
CA GLU A 304 -12.53 -1.26 27.86
C GLU A 304 -12.08 -2.52 27.10
N GLN A 305 -11.97 -2.44 25.78
CA GLN A 305 -11.55 -3.52 24.89
C GLN A 305 -10.84 -2.94 23.66
N PRO A 306 -9.89 -3.68 23.05
CA PRO A 306 -9.25 -3.26 21.82
C PRO A 306 -10.22 -3.35 20.63
N TYR A 307 -9.90 -2.61 19.58
CA TYR A 307 -10.59 -2.66 18.29
C TYR A 307 -9.57 -2.62 17.16
N PRO A 308 -9.92 -3.12 15.97
CA PRO A 308 -8.99 -3.12 14.84
C PRO A 308 -8.57 -1.70 14.43
N LEU A 309 -7.32 -1.52 13.98
CA LEU A 309 -6.83 -0.25 13.46
C LEU A 309 -7.76 0.30 12.36
N SER A 310 -8.26 -0.52 11.46
CA SER A 310 -9.22 -0.16 10.42
C SER A 310 -10.50 0.49 10.98
N SER A 311 -10.90 0.14 12.20
CA SER A 311 -12.03 0.75 12.90
C SER A 311 -11.67 2.12 13.53
N THR A 312 -10.38 2.40 13.75
CA THR A 312 -9.88 3.75 14.08
C THR A 312 -9.63 4.64 12.87
N LEU A 313 -9.51 4.01 11.70
CA LEU A 313 -9.32 4.66 10.41
C LEU A 313 -10.63 5.13 9.79
N THR A 314 -11.77 4.69 10.34
CA THR A 314 -12.95 5.55 10.32
C THR A 314 -12.50 6.86 10.97
N PRO A 315 -12.47 8.00 10.25
CA PRO A 315 -12.18 9.27 10.90
C PRO A 315 -13.10 9.37 12.12
N PHE A 316 -12.68 10.08 13.15
CA PHE A 316 -13.60 10.54 14.19
C PHE A 316 -14.73 11.33 13.50
N ILE A 317 -15.74 10.62 13.01
CA ILE A 317 -17.06 11.10 12.72
C ILE A 317 -17.63 11.15 14.14
N PRO A 318 -17.83 12.34 14.73
CA PRO A 318 -18.53 12.43 16.01
C PRO A 318 -19.82 11.60 15.91
N PRO A 319 -20.33 11.00 16.99
CA PRO A 319 -21.44 10.06 16.96
C PRO A 319 -22.71 10.68 16.36
N ILE A 320 -22.78 10.63 15.05
CA ILE A 320 -23.89 10.85 14.15
C ILE A 320 -23.56 9.86 13.03
N ILE A 321 -24.50 8.97 12.70
CA ILE A 321 -24.36 7.85 11.74
C ILE A 321 -24.12 6.47 12.39
N GLN A 322 -24.91 6.17 13.42
CA GLN A 322 -25.78 4.98 13.36
C GLN A 322 -27.24 5.36 13.04
N ASN A 323 -27.45 6.54 12.44
CA ASN A 323 -28.69 6.97 11.82
C ASN A 323 -28.38 7.47 10.40
N PRO A 324 -29.20 7.15 9.38
CA PRO A 324 -29.04 7.67 8.02
C PRO A 324 -29.47 9.13 7.95
N THR A 325 -28.76 10.01 8.65
CA THR A 325 -28.86 11.46 8.51
C THR A 325 -27.56 11.93 7.87
N MET A 326 -27.65 12.35 6.61
CA MET A 326 -26.54 12.85 5.80
C MET A 326 -25.72 13.91 6.55
N SER A 327 -24.39 13.82 6.50
CA SER A 327 -23.55 14.96 6.86
C SER A 327 -23.85 16.12 5.91
N GLU A 328 -23.98 17.34 6.44
CA GLU A 328 -24.35 18.50 5.64
C GLU A 328 -23.19 18.90 4.71
N ALA A 329 -23.50 19.18 3.43
CA ALA A 329 -22.50 19.54 2.44
C ALA A 329 -21.87 20.91 2.76
N LEU A 330 -20.54 20.97 2.85
CA LEU A 330 -19.82 22.23 3.07
C LEU A 330 -19.75 23.05 1.78
N THR A 331 -20.69 23.95 1.59
CA THR A 331 -20.79 24.78 0.36
C THR A 331 -20.16 26.16 0.49
N ASN A 332 -19.90 26.64 1.70
CA ASN A 332 -19.26 27.93 1.96
C ASN A 332 -18.34 27.83 3.17
N THR A 333 -17.11 28.31 3.04
CA THR A 333 -16.17 28.37 4.16
C THR A 333 -16.15 29.77 4.79
N ASP A 334 -16.17 29.79 6.11
CA ASP A 334 -15.91 30.96 6.94
C ASP A 334 -14.83 30.60 7.96
N LEU A 335 -13.63 31.17 7.76
CA LEU A 335 -12.50 30.94 8.65
C LEU A 335 -12.48 31.91 9.84
N GLN A 336 -13.55 32.67 10.08
CA GLN A 336 -13.70 33.56 11.23
C GLN A 336 -12.56 34.58 11.37
N GLY A 337 -12.03 35.03 10.22
CA GLY A 337 -10.88 35.94 10.17
C GLY A 337 -9.52 35.30 10.44
N ALA A 338 -9.44 33.97 10.60
CA ALA A 338 -8.18 33.27 10.83
C ALA A 338 -7.19 33.43 9.67
N LEU A 339 -7.68 33.44 8.43
CA LEU A 339 -6.90 33.72 7.22
C LEU A 339 -7.67 34.65 6.27
N PRO A 340 -7.00 35.58 5.56
CA PRO A 340 -7.64 36.42 4.55
C PRO A 340 -8.16 35.59 3.36
N LEU A 341 -9.43 35.79 2.98
CA LEU A 341 -10.00 35.19 1.78
C LEU A 341 -9.48 35.93 0.53
N ILE A 342 -8.89 35.19 -0.41
CA ILE A 342 -8.42 35.72 -1.69
C ILE A 342 -9.50 35.61 -2.75
N ALA A 343 -10.06 34.43 -2.93
CA ALA A 343 -11.02 34.15 -4.00
C ALA A 343 -11.94 32.98 -3.67
N ARG A 344 -13.15 33.01 -4.23
CA ARG A 344 -14.05 31.86 -4.29
C ARG A 344 -14.29 31.49 -5.75
N GLY A 345 -13.82 30.32 -6.15
CA GLY A 345 -14.14 29.70 -7.42
C GLY A 345 -15.41 28.86 -7.35
N LYS A 346 -15.75 28.19 -8.45
CA LYS A 346 -16.94 27.32 -8.55
C LYS A 346 -16.99 26.26 -7.45
N VAL A 347 -15.83 25.68 -7.12
CA VAL A 347 -15.73 24.54 -6.20
C VAL A 347 -14.71 24.73 -5.08
N ARG A 348 -13.95 25.84 -5.08
CA ARG A 348 -12.84 26.05 -4.17
C ARG A 348 -12.81 27.45 -3.59
N ASP A 349 -12.37 27.54 -2.34
CA ASP A 349 -12.12 28.79 -1.64
C ASP A 349 -10.62 28.88 -1.35
N LEU A 350 -9.99 30.01 -1.70
CA LEU A 350 -8.55 30.24 -1.57
C LEU A 350 -8.32 31.28 -0.48
N TYR A 351 -7.43 30.96 0.45
CA TYR A 351 -7.05 31.83 1.55
C TYR A 351 -5.55 32.09 1.54
N ASP A 352 -5.17 33.27 1.98
CA ASP A 352 -3.77 33.67 2.15
C ASP A 352 -3.23 33.12 3.48
N VAL A 353 -2.12 32.37 3.45
CA VAL A 353 -1.46 31.88 4.68
C VAL A 353 -0.28 32.79 5.03
N ASP A 354 0.60 33.03 4.07
CA ASP A 354 1.79 33.89 4.19
C ASP A 354 2.30 34.31 2.79
N GLU A 355 3.45 34.99 2.72
CA GLU A 355 4.03 35.50 1.46
C GLU A 355 4.21 34.46 0.35
N LYS A 356 4.38 33.17 0.69
CA LYS A 356 4.67 32.09 -0.27
C LYS A 356 3.61 30.98 -0.28
N THR A 357 2.63 31.02 0.61
CA THR A 357 1.70 29.90 0.83
C THR A 357 0.24 30.33 0.74
N LEU A 358 -0.57 29.49 0.10
CA LEU A 358 -2.03 29.56 0.09
C LEU A 358 -2.63 28.36 0.81
N LEU A 359 -3.79 28.55 1.42
CA LEU A 359 -4.66 27.47 1.83
C LEU A 359 -5.75 27.31 0.77
N PHE A 360 -5.77 26.13 0.17
CA PHE A 360 -6.63 25.80 -0.95
C PHE A 360 -7.71 24.82 -0.47
N VAL A 361 -8.96 25.29 -0.33
CA VAL A 361 -10.04 24.51 0.27
C VAL A 361 -11.03 24.05 -0.80
N ALA A 362 -11.14 22.75 -1.01
CA ALA A 362 -12.16 22.14 -1.86
C ALA A 362 -13.49 22.03 -1.11
N THR A 363 -14.50 22.70 -1.63
CA THR A 363 -15.85 22.66 -1.08
C THR A 363 -16.66 21.52 -1.69
N ASP A 364 -17.82 21.26 -1.10
CA ASP A 364 -18.79 20.29 -1.60
C ASP A 364 -19.68 20.89 -2.71
N ARG A 365 -19.39 22.12 -3.16
CA ARG A 365 -20.06 22.71 -4.32
C ARG A 365 -19.82 21.87 -5.57
N ILE A 366 -20.85 21.81 -6.41
CA ILE A 366 -20.79 21.18 -7.72
C ILE A 366 -21.38 22.14 -8.75
N SER A 367 -20.80 22.12 -9.96
CA SER A 367 -21.28 22.91 -11.08
C SER A 367 -21.49 22.06 -12.32
N ALA A 368 -22.50 22.39 -13.10
CA ALA A 368 -22.78 21.81 -14.40
C ALA A 368 -23.26 22.91 -15.35
N TYR A 369 -22.80 22.85 -16.60
CA TYR A 369 -23.08 23.91 -17.61
C TYR A 369 -22.71 25.31 -17.10
N ASP A 370 -21.55 25.41 -16.43
CA ASP A 370 -21.01 26.63 -15.82
C ASP A 370 -21.83 27.28 -14.69
N VAL A 371 -22.89 26.62 -14.23
CA VAL A 371 -23.72 27.08 -13.12
C VAL A 371 -23.52 26.19 -11.89
N ILE A 372 -23.38 26.81 -10.71
CA ILE A 372 -23.26 26.13 -9.41
C ILE A 372 -24.66 25.74 -8.91
N MET A 373 -24.81 24.53 -8.38
CA MET A 373 -26.05 24.06 -7.78
C MET A 373 -26.29 24.72 -6.41
N GLU A 374 -27.55 24.82 -5.97
CA GLU A 374 -27.91 25.44 -4.67
C GLU A 374 -27.39 24.64 -3.47
N ASN A 375 -27.51 23.31 -3.53
CA ASN A 375 -26.92 22.38 -2.56
C ASN A 375 -25.62 21.75 -3.08
N GLY A 376 -24.82 21.21 -2.15
CA GLY A 376 -23.58 20.51 -2.45
C GLY A 376 -23.72 18.98 -2.51
N ILE A 377 -22.63 18.32 -2.88
CA ILE A 377 -22.46 16.87 -2.80
C ILE A 377 -21.60 16.59 -1.55
N PRO A 378 -22.17 16.05 -0.47
CA PRO A 378 -21.43 15.78 0.76
C PRO A 378 -20.12 15.03 0.48
N GLU A 379 -19.05 15.47 1.16
CA GLU A 379 -17.70 14.90 1.10
C GLU A 379 -16.97 15.02 -0.26
N LYS A 380 -17.59 15.59 -1.29
CA LYS A 380 -16.96 15.77 -2.60
C LYS A 380 -15.62 16.50 -2.49
N GLY A 381 -15.55 17.59 -1.70
CA GLY A 381 -14.31 18.33 -1.53
C GLY A 381 -13.16 17.50 -0.96
N ILE A 382 -13.48 16.59 -0.02
CA ILE A 382 -12.52 15.66 0.57
C ILE A 382 -12.01 14.69 -0.49
N LEU A 383 -12.92 14.03 -1.22
CA LEU A 383 -12.56 13.04 -2.24
C LEU A 383 -11.68 13.64 -3.34
N LEU A 384 -11.99 14.86 -3.81
CA LEU A 384 -11.20 15.54 -4.83
C LEU A 384 -9.78 15.91 -4.34
N THR A 385 -9.68 16.36 -3.09
CA THR A 385 -8.40 16.74 -2.48
C THR A 385 -7.51 15.52 -2.29
N LEU A 386 -8.04 14.43 -1.74
CA LEU A 386 -7.30 13.19 -1.54
C LEU A 386 -6.90 12.55 -2.88
N CYS A 387 -7.78 12.60 -3.88
CA CYS A 387 -7.47 12.15 -5.25
C CYS A 387 -6.29 12.95 -5.83
N THR A 388 -6.35 14.28 -5.75
CA THR A 388 -5.29 15.19 -6.21
C THR A 388 -3.95 14.90 -5.50
N LYS A 389 -3.97 14.75 -4.17
CA LYS A 389 -2.76 14.43 -3.38
C LYS A 389 -2.13 13.11 -3.82
N THR A 390 -2.94 12.09 -4.08
CA THR A 390 -2.46 10.80 -4.59
C THR A 390 -1.87 10.92 -5.99
N TRP A 391 -2.48 11.71 -6.87
CA TRP A 391 -1.92 11.96 -8.20
C TRP A 391 -0.61 12.73 -8.17
N PHE A 392 -0.47 13.75 -7.31
CA PHE A 392 0.81 14.44 -7.16
C PHE A 392 1.92 13.47 -6.77
N LYS A 393 1.65 12.52 -5.88
CA LYS A 393 2.60 11.47 -5.53
C LYS A 393 2.94 10.59 -6.73
N ILE A 394 1.94 9.97 -7.37
CA ILE A 394 2.15 9.06 -8.51
C ILE A 394 2.94 9.73 -9.63
N LEU A 395 2.59 10.98 -9.97
CA LEU A 395 3.22 11.73 -11.04
C LEU A 395 4.65 12.15 -10.67
N SER A 396 4.91 12.53 -9.42
CA SER A 396 6.26 12.91 -8.97
C SER A 396 7.19 11.69 -8.86
N ASP A 397 6.67 10.54 -8.43
CA ASP A 397 7.41 9.28 -8.41
C ASP A 397 7.82 8.84 -9.84
N ALA A 398 6.93 9.02 -10.82
CA ALA A 398 7.17 8.66 -12.21
C ALA A 398 7.98 9.71 -12.99
N ILE A 399 7.90 10.99 -12.60
CA ILE A 399 8.58 12.12 -13.25
C ILE A 399 9.34 12.89 -12.17
N PRO A 400 10.57 12.48 -11.82
CA PRO A 400 11.32 13.08 -10.71
C PRO A 400 11.60 14.58 -10.85
N SER A 401 11.59 15.10 -12.08
CA SER A 401 11.74 16.53 -12.38
C SER A 401 10.43 17.32 -12.24
N LEU A 402 9.30 16.67 -11.98
CA LEU A 402 8.01 17.33 -11.82
C LEU A 402 8.00 18.16 -10.54
N ARG A 403 7.67 19.44 -10.68
CA ARG A 403 7.35 20.32 -9.56
C ARG A 403 5.83 20.42 -9.45
N THR A 404 5.33 20.35 -8.22
CA THR A 404 3.92 20.56 -7.91
C THR A 404 3.79 21.69 -6.90
N HIS A 405 2.66 22.37 -6.89
CA HIS A 405 2.41 23.41 -5.88
C HIS A 405 2.11 22.83 -4.49
N PHE A 406 1.96 21.52 -4.34
CA PHE A 406 1.47 20.88 -3.12
C PHE A 406 2.55 20.85 -2.03
N LEU A 407 2.19 21.27 -0.82
CA LEU A 407 3.06 21.24 0.36
C LEU A 407 2.63 20.15 1.35
N THR A 408 1.40 20.27 1.88
CA THR A 408 0.87 19.35 2.89
C THR A 408 -0.66 19.41 2.94
N LEU A 409 -1.27 18.37 3.52
CA LEU A 409 -2.68 18.36 3.93
C LEU A 409 -2.89 18.87 5.37
N ASP A 410 -1.81 19.12 6.11
CA ASP A 410 -1.91 19.71 7.44
C ASP A 410 -2.48 21.12 7.34
N LEU A 411 -3.34 21.47 8.29
CA LEU A 411 -3.93 22.80 8.34
C LEU A 411 -2.94 23.79 8.97
N PRO A 412 -2.88 25.05 8.48
CA PRO A 412 -2.06 26.08 9.09
C PRO A 412 -2.36 26.24 10.59
N PRO A 413 -1.36 26.56 11.43
CA PRO A 413 -1.55 26.71 12.87
C PRO A 413 -2.58 27.80 13.24
N GLN A 414 -2.80 28.78 12.35
CA GLN A 414 -3.77 29.87 12.49
C GLN A 414 -5.22 29.38 12.47
N ILE A 415 -5.50 28.19 11.90
CA ILE A 415 -6.86 27.66 11.83
C ILE A 415 -7.35 27.26 13.23
N PRO A 416 -8.49 27.79 13.70
CA PRO A 416 -9.08 27.42 14.98
C PRO A 416 -9.38 25.92 15.08
N GLU A 417 -9.14 25.34 16.26
CA GLU A 417 -9.37 23.92 16.51
C GLU A 417 -10.81 23.48 16.20
N SER A 418 -11.79 24.36 16.41
CA SER A 418 -13.20 24.11 16.09
C SER A 418 -13.48 23.95 14.60
N LEU A 419 -12.66 24.53 13.73
CA LEU A 419 -12.83 24.46 12.27
C LEU A 419 -12.01 23.32 11.64
N ARG A 420 -11.00 22.81 12.35
CA ARG A 420 -10.13 21.74 11.85
C ARG A 420 -10.89 20.50 11.38
N PRO A 421 -11.87 19.93 12.12
CA PRO A 421 -12.59 18.74 11.68
C PRO A 421 -13.33 18.91 10.34
N VAL A 422 -13.80 20.13 10.04
CA VAL A 422 -14.57 20.42 8.82
C VAL A 422 -13.64 20.69 7.63
N LEU A 423 -12.43 21.21 7.88
CA LEU A 423 -11.46 21.62 6.86
C LEU A 423 -10.41 20.56 6.56
N GLN A 424 -10.15 19.63 7.48
CA GLN A 424 -9.15 18.57 7.31
C GLN A 424 -9.49 17.70 6.10
N ASN A 425 -8.46 17.27 5.37
CA ASN A 425 -8.55 16.41 4.18
C ASN A 425 -9.29 16.97 2.97
N ARG A 426 -9.94 18.14 3.08
CA ARG A 426 -10.45 18.93 1.95
C ARG A 426 -9.63 20.19 1.67
N SER A 427 -8.58 20.40 2.44
CA SER A 427 -7.70 21.56 2.32
C SER A 427 -6.27 21.11 2.06
N MET A 428 -5.56 21.85 1.21
CA MET A 428 -4.13 21.68 0.99
C MET A 428 -3.41 23.02 1.15
N GLN A 429 -2.27 23.02 1.84
CA GLN A 429 -1.33 24.13 1.75
C GLN A 429 -0.57 24.00 0.44
N VAL A 430 -0.48 25.10 -0.32
CA VAL A 430 0.16 25.13 -1.63
C VAL A 430 1.03 26.36 -1.82
N HIS A 431 2.07 26.25 -2.64
CA HIS A 431 2.88 27.37 -3.05
C HIS A 431 2.07 28.41 -3.83
N LYS A 432 2.32 29.69 -3.54
CA LYS A 432 1.88 30.83 -4.35
C LYS A 432 2.65 30.85 -5.65
N LEU A 433 1.93 30.73 -6.76
CA LEU A 433 2.49 30.74 -8.12
C LEU A 433 1.90 31.88 -8.94
N LYS A 434 2.65 32.32 -9.95
CA LYS A 434 2.11 33.15 -11.02
C LYS A 434 1.38 32.24 -12.02
N ILE A 435 0.07 32.08 -11.84
CA ILE A 435 -0.75 31.20 -12.69
C ILE A 435 -0.72 31.66 -14.14
N LEU A 436 -0.45 30.73 -15.05
CA LEU A 436 -0.52 30.96 -16.49
C LEU A 436 -1.99 30.88 -16.91
N PRO A 437 -2.52 31.86 -17.69
CA PRO A 437 -3.92 31.87 -18.11
C PRO A 437 -4.16 30.88 -19.27
N ILE A 438 -3.80 29.61 -19.07
CA ILE A 438 -3.85 28.56 -20.08
C ILE A 438 -4.42 27.28 -19.45
N GLU A 439 -5.47 26.75 -20.06
CA GLU A 439 -5.99 25.43 -19.75
C GLU A 439 -5.29 24.39 -20.63
N ALA A 440 -4.36 23.62 -20.06
CA ALA A 440 -3.64 22.58 -20.78
C ALA A 440 -4.50 21.32 -20.86
N ILE A 441 -5.40 21.29 -21.84
CA ILE A 441 -6.29 20.14 -22.08
C ILE A 441 -5.55 19.08 -22.90
N VAL A 442 -5.52 17.85 -22.38
CA VAL A 442 -4.95 16.69 -23.07
C VAL A 442 -6.04 15.68 -23.36
N ARG A 443 -6.09 15.19 -24.60
CA ARG A 443 -7.08 14.20 -25.05
C ARG A 443 -6.39 12.96 -25.58
N GLY A 444 -6.73 11.79 -25.03
CA GLY A 444 -6.38 10.51 -25.65
C GLY A 444 -7.54 9.88 -26.42
N TYR A 445 -8.78 10.32 -26.18
CA TYR A 445 -9.97 9.82 -26.87
C TYR A 445 -10.81 10.99 -27.42
N ILE A 446 -11.43 10.80 -28.58
CA ILE A 446 -12.29 11.82 -29.20
C ILE A 446 -13.70 11.79 -28.59
N THR A 447 -14.05 12.84 -27.83
CA THR A 447 -15.36 12.95 -27.17
C THR A 447 -15.75 14.41 -26.92
N GLY A 448 -16.98 14.65 -26.45
CA GLY A 448 -17.45 15.96 -26.02
C GLY A 448 -17.32 17.05 -27.09
N SER A 449 -16.75 18.21 -26.73
CA SER A 449 -16.57 19.32 -27.65
C SER A 449 -15.66 18.99 -28.84
N ALA A 450 -14.63 18.15 -28.65
CA ALA A 450 -13.75 17.70 -29.72
C ALA A 450 -14.50 16.87 -30.76
N TRP A 451 -15.37 15.95 -30.32
CA TRP A 451 -16.22 15.17 -31.23
C TRP A 451 -17.23 16.05 -31.99
N ASN A 452 -17.80 17.05 -31.32
CA ASN A 452 -18.75 17.97 -31.95
C ASN A 452 -18.11 18.88 -33.00
N GLU A 453 -16.86 19.30 -32.82
CA GLU A 453 -16.09 20.02 -33.83
C GLU A 453 -15.69 19.11 -34.98
N TYR A 454 -15.12 17.94 -34.68
CA TYR A 454 -14.67 16.98 -35.70
C TYR A 454 -15.78 16.58 -36.67
N LYS A 455 -17.01 16.37 -36.19
CA LYS A 455 -18.18 16.11 -37.06
C LYS A 455 -18.49 17.25 -38.04
N LYS A 456 -18.15 18.50 -37.70
CA LYS A 456 -18.44 19.68 -38.52
C LYS A 456 -17.32 20.02 -39.48
N THR A 457 -16.07 19.93 -39.02
CA THR A 457 -14.91 20.50 -39.74
C THR A 457 -13.75 19.51 -39.90
N GLY A 458 -13.83 18.30 -39.35
CA GLY A 458 -12.72 17.33 -39.35
C GLY A 458 -11.53 17.77 -38.48
N THR A 459 -11.73 18.74 -37.60
CA THR A 459 -10.69 19.32 -36.73
C THR A 459 -11.01 19.15 -35.25
N VAL A 460 -9.98 19.28 -34.41
CA VAL A 460 -10.09 19.40 -32.95
C VAL A 460 -9.28 20.61 -32.53
N HIS A 461 -9.97 21.66 -32.04
CA HIS A 461 -9.41 22.99 -31.77
C HIS A 461 -8.64 23.57 -32.97
N GLY A 462 -9.20 23.42 -34.17
CA GLY A 462 -8.60 23.88 -35.42
C GLY A 462 -7.44 23.01 -35.95
N ILE A 463 -7.01 21.99 -35.20
CA ILE A 463 -5.97 21.04 -35.63
C ILE A 463 -6.64 19.93 -36.45
N LYS A 464 -6.14 19.68 -37.66
CA LYS A 464 -6.61 18.57 -38.50
C LYS A 464 -6.21 17.23 -37.86
N VAL A 465 -7.17 16.32 -37.71
CA VAL A 465 -6.95 14.98 -37.16
C VAL A 465 -7.28 13.92 -38.21
N ALA A 466 -6.98 12.65 -37.94
CA ALA A 466 -7.22 11.54 -38.87
C ALA A 466 -8.70 11.46 -39.29
N GLU A 467 -8.94 11.15 -40.56
CA GLU A 467 -10.30 10.94 -41.08
C GLU A 467 -10.86 9.58 -40.63
N GLY A 468 -12.20 9.47 -40.58
CA GLY A 468 -12.89 8.23 -40.23
C GLY A 468 -12.98 7.88 -38.73
N LEU A 469 -12.49 8.74 -37.82
CA LEU A 469 -12.64 8.53 -36.38
C LEU A 469 -14.11 8.39 -35.96
N ARG A 470 -14.38 7.43 -35.07
CA ARG A 470 -15.69 7.21 -34.43
C ARG A 470 -15.74 7.84 -33.05
N GLU A 471 -16.95 8.09 -32.54
CA GLU A 471 -17.12 8.64 -31.19
C GLU A 471 -16.45 7.75 -30.14
N SER A 472 -15.70 8.34 -29.22
CA SER A 472 -14.94 7.66 -28.17
C SER A 472 -13.79 6.78 -28.68
N GLU A 473 -13.35 6.94 -29.94
CA GLU A 473 -12.14 6.29 -30.46
C GLU A 473 -10.87 6.96 -29.93
N ALA A 474 -9.82 6.16 -29.68
CA ALA A 474 -8.52 6.68 -29.23
C ALA A 474 -7.81 7.44 -30.36
N PHE A 475 -7.13 8.54 -30.02
CA PHE A 475 -6.21 9.18 -30.95
C PHE A 475 -4.94 8.32 -31.13
N PRO A 476 -4.33 8.30 -32.33
CA PRO A 476 -3.03 7.67 -32.55
C PRO A 476 -1.90 8.20 -31.65
N GLY A 477 -2.08 9.38 -31.06
CA GLY A 477 -1.27 9.95 -29.98
C GLY A 477 -2.06 11.03 -29.23
N ALA A 478 -1.73 11.27 -27.96
CA ALA A 478 -2.40 12.30 -27.17
C ALA A 478 -2.11 13.71 -27.73
N VAL A 479 -3.14 14.55 -27.82
CA VAL A 479 -3.04 15.93 -28.33
C VAL A 479 -3.20 16.91 -27.16
N ALA A 480 -2.26 17.85 -27.04
CA ALA A 480 -2.31 18.95 -26.07
C ALA A 480 -2.38 20.31 -26.78
N ILE A 481 -3.05 21.28 -26.14
CA ILE A 481 -3.26 22.63 -26.68
C ILE A 481 -2.80 23.65 -25.64
N VAL A 482 -1.90 24.56 -26.02
CA VAL A 482 -1.28 25.55 -25.11
C VAL A 482 -0.89 26.84 -25.88
N GLY A 483 -1.09 28.03 -25.31
CA GLY A 483 -0.68 29.33 -25.89
C GLY A 483 0.79 29.74 -25.60
N GLU A 484 1.42 30.53 -26.49
CA GLU A 484 2.83 30.99 -26.39
C GLU A 484 3.09 31.90 -25.18
N PRO A 485 4.31 32.00 -24.58
CA PRO A 485 5.63 31.47 -24.96
C PRO A 485 6.08 30.17 -24.24
N TYR A 486 5.37 29.73 -23.19
CA TYR A 486 5.65 28.46 -22.48
C TYR A 486 4.94 27.25 -23.12
N ALA A 487 4.21 27.48 -24.21
CA ALA A 487 3.38 26.51 -24.93
C ALA A 487 4.02 25.14 -25.10
N SER A 488 5.22 25.10 -25.69
CA SER A 488 5.86 23.84 -26.04
C SER A 488 6.24 23.03 -24.79
N LYS A 489 6.76 23.68 -23.75
CA LYS A 489 7.17 23.01 -22.50
C LYS A 489 5.97 22.45 -21.76
N ILE A 490 4.91 23.25 -21.64
CA ILE A 490 3.65 22.85 -21.01
C ILE A 490 2.96 21.76 -21.81
N ALA A 491 2.94 21.84 -23.15
CA ALA A 491 2.34 20.81 -24.00
C ALA A 491 3.05 19.47 -23.83
N SER A 492 4.39 19.47 -23.88
CA SER A 492 5.20 18.26 -23.66
C SER A 492 4.97 17.68 -22.27
N LEU A 493 4.99 18.52 -21.23
CA LEU A 493 4.78 18.07 -19.85
C LEU A 493 3.35 17.56 -19.64
N ALA A 494 2.33 18.26 -20.13
CA ALA A 494 0.93 17.85 -20.01
C ALA A 494 0.69 16.48 -20.70
N ILE A 495 1.27 16.26 -21.88
CA ILE A 495 1.21 14.95 -22.56
C ILE A 495 1.89 13.87 -21.73
N GLN A 496 3.06 14.16 -21.14
CA GLN A 496 3.78 13.21 -20.29
C GLN A 496 2.97 12.85 -19.04
N LEU A 497 2.43 13.85 -18.33
CA LEU A 497 1.57 13.68 -17.16
C LEU A 497 0.33 12.83 -17.51
N TYR A 498 -0.33 13.15 -18.62
CA TYR A 498 -1.49 12.41 -19.09
C TYR A 498 -1.15 10.94 -19.38
N LYS A 499 -0.03 10.66 -20.05
CA LYS A 499 0.38 9.28 -20.37
C LYS A 499 0.61 8.45 -19.11
N VAL A 500 1.40 8.97 -18.16
CA VAL A 500 1.66 8.31 -16.87
C VAL A 500 0.36 8.04 -16.14
N ALA A 501 -0.50 9.06 -16.04
CA ALA A 501 -1.78 8.92 -15.36
C ALA A 501 -2.71 7.92 -16.04
N HIS A 502 -2.77 7.96 -17.37
CA HIS A 502 -3.61 7.07 -18.16
C HIS A 502 -3.18 5.61 -18.02
N GLU A 503 -1.87 5.33 -18.13
CA GLU A 503 -1.32 3.99 -17.95
C GLU A 503 -1.58 3.46 -16.54
N TYR A 504 -1.36 4.27 -15.51
CA TYR A 504 -1.68 3.91 -14.13
C TYR A 504 -3.18 3.60 -13.96
N ALA A 505 -4.06 4.49 -14.41
CA ALA A 505 -5.51 4.32 -14.30
C ALA A 505 -6.01 3.06 -15.04
N LEU A 506 -5.41 2.73 -16.19
CA LEU A 506 -5.74 1.52 -16.95
C LEU A 506 -5.50 0.23 -16.15
N THR A 507 -4.46 0.20 -15.31
CA THR A 507 -4.20 -0.93 -14.39
C THR A 507 -5.28 -1.07 -13.31
N ARG A 508 -5.99 0.03 -13.01
CA ARG A 508 -7.10 0.12 -12.06
C ARG A 508 -8.48 -0.01 -12.71
N GLY A 509 -8.54 -0.40 -13.99
CA GLY A 509 -9.80 -0.55 -14.71
C GLY A 509 -10.50 0.78 -15.03
N VAL A 510 -9.75 1.89 -15.12
CA VAL A 510 -10.26 3.22 -15.46
C VAL A 510 -9.55 3.74 -16.71
N ILE A 511 -10.32 4.25 -17.67
CA ILE A 511 -9.82 4.97 -18.84
C ILE A 511 -9.96 6.46 -18.56
N ILE A 512 -8.85 7.20 -18.57
CA ILE A 512 -8.88 8.67 -18.57
C ILE A 512 -9.04 9.12 -20.02
N ALA A 513 -10.20 9.65 -20.42
CA ALA A 513 -10.45 10.01 -21.82
C ALA A 513 -9.81 11.35 -22.21
N ASP A 514 -9.97 12.33 -21.33
CA ASP A 514 -9.31 13.62 -21.37
C ASP A 514 -9.18 14.20 -19.95
N THR A 515 -8.28 15.17 -19.81
CA THR A 515 -8.03 15.90 -18.56
C THR A 515 -7.62 17.33 -18.85
N LYS A 516 -7.75 18.20 -17.86
CA LYS A 516 -7.31 19.60 -17.88
C LYS A 516 -6.29 19.81 -16.76
N PHE A 517 -5.09 20.25 -17.12
CA PHE A 517 -4.09 20.71 -16.16
C PHE A 517 -4.01 22.25 -16.16
N GLU A 518 -3.64 22.81 -15.01
CA GLU A 518 -3.24 24.20 -14.88
C GLU A 518 -1.79 24.26 -14.41
N PHE A 519 -1.08 25.27 -14.90
CA PHE A 519 0.33 25.47 -14.58
C PHE A 519 0.56 26.90 -14.10
N GLY A 520 1.48 27.04 -13.16
CA GLY A 520 1.99 28.33 -12.72
C GLY A 520 3.50 28.42 -12.93
N LEU A 521 4.02 29.62 -12.76
CA LEU A 521 5.44 29.87 -12.64
C LEU A 521 5.79 30.12 -11.18
N ASP A 522 6.86 29.48 -10.73
CA ASP A 522 7.49 29.82 -9.46
C ASP A 522 8.07 31.25 -9.55
N PRO A 523 7.68 32.18 -8.65
CA PRO A 523 8.09 33.58 -8.74
C PRO A 523 9.61 33.82 -8.60
N GLU A 524 10.35 32.89 -7.98
CA GLU A 524 11.78 33.02 -7.72
C GLU A 524 12.61 32.38 -8.82
N THR A 525 12.15 31.26 -9.36
CA THR A 525 12.93 30.43 -10.30
C THR A 525 12.43 30.49 -11.75
N ASP A 526 11.23 31.04 -11.99
CA ASP A 526 10.50 31.01 -13.27
C ASP A 526 10.27 29.58 -13.81
N GLU A 527 10.36 28.57 -12.93
CA GLU A 527 10.09 27.18 -13.28
C GLU A 527 8.58 26.93 -13.46
N VAL A 528 8.24 26.05 -14.41
CA VAL A 528 6.85 25.62 -14.64
C VAL A 528 6.47 24.59 -13.56
N VAL A 529 5.44 24.91 -12.79
CA VAL A 529 4.94 24.09 -11.69
C VAL A 529 3.51 23.64 -11.99
N LEU A 530 3.23 22.34 -11.81
CA LEU A 530 1.88 21.80 -11.89
C LEU A 530 1.07 22.30 -10.70
N ALA A 531 -0.05 22.95 -10.99
CA ALA A 531 -0.90 23.59 -10.00
C ALA A 531 -2.33 23.01 -10.05
N ASP A 532 -3.18 23.61 -9.23
CA ASP A 532 -4.61 23.36 -9.17
C ASP A 532 -4.97 21.92 -8.72
N GLU A 533 -6.19 21.46 -9.01
CA GLU A 533 -6.55 20.06 -8.81
C GLU A 533 -6.07 19.24 -10.00
N VAL A 534 -5.70 17.99 -9.76
CA VAL A 534 -5.07 17.15 -10.77
C VAL A 534 -5.80 15.83 -10.90
N LEU A 535 -6.25 15.53 -12.12
CA LEU A 535 -6.83 14.23 -12.50
C LEU A 535 -7.98 13.80 -11.55
N THR A 536 -8.92 14.70 -11.32
CA THR A 536 -10.13 14.42 -10.55
C THR A 536 -11.32 14.24 -11.49
N PRO A 537 -12.48 13.71 -11.02
CA PRO A 537 -13.70 13.69 -11.84
C PRO A 537 -14.25 15.10 -12.17
N ASP A 538 -13.75 16.16 -11.53
CA ASP A 538 -14.08 17.55 -11.90
C ASP A 538 -13.22 18.04 -13.06
N SER A 539 -11.95 17.64 -13.12
CA SER A 539 -10.99 18.04 -14.16
C SER A 539 -10.81 17.04 -15.30
N SER A 540 -11.39 15.84 -15.19
CA SER A 540 -11.15 14.73 -16.12
C SER A 540 -12.41 13.92 -16.41
N ARG A 541 -12.43 13.24 -17.56
CA ARG A 541 -13.45 12.24 -17.91
C ARG A 541 -12.91 10.84 -17.65
N PHE A 542 -13.53 10.12 -16.72
CA PHE A 542 -13.13 8.76 -16.34
C PHE A 542 -14.17 7.75 -16.78
N TRP A 543 -13.77 6.78 -17.60
CA TRP A 543 -14.65 5.71 -18.09
C TRP A 543 -14.28 4.36 -17.45
N PRO A 544 -15.25 3.52 -17.10
CA PRO A 544 -14.97 2.14 -16.71
C PRO A 544 -14.40 1.38 -17.90
N LYS A 545 -13.26 0.71 -17.70
CA LYS A 545 -12.63 -0.09 -18.77
C LYS A 545 -13.54 -1.22 -19.26
N ASP A 546 -14.31 -1.83 -18.35
CA ASP A 546 -15.09 -3.03 -18.65
C ASP A 546 -16.36 -2.76 -19.47
N SER A 547 -16.81 -1.50 -19.54
CA SER A 547 -18.00 -1.09 -20.30
C SER A 547 -17.71 -0.15 -21.46
N TYR A 548 -16.42 0.09 -21.73
CA TYR A 548 -15.95 0.95 -22.81
C TYR A 548 -16.26 0.35 -24.18
N GLU A 549 -16.90 1.14 -25.05
CA GLU A 549 -17.28 0.70 -26.40
C GLU A 549 -17.18 1.86 -27.42
N ILE A 550 -16.45 1.65 -28.51
CA ILE A 550 -16.29 2.65 -29.57
C ILE A 550 -17.61 2.85 -30.33
N GLY A 551 -17.91 4.10 -30.71
CA GLY A 551 -19.07 4.45 -31.54
C GLY A 551 -20.29 4.94 -30.75
N ARG A 552 -20.17 5.11 -29.43
CA ARG A 552 -21.22 5.67 -28.56
C ARG A 552 -20.65 6.60 -27.49
N GLY A 553 -21.54 7.29 -26.77
CA GLY A 553 -21.20 7.95 -25.51
C GLY A 553 -20.91 6.92 -24.41
N GLN A 554 -19.99 7.25 -23.50
CA GLN A 554 -19.59 6.36 -22.41
C GLN A 554 -20.27 6.72 -21.09
N GLN A 555 -20.48 5.72 -20.24
CA GLN A 555 -20.73 5.98 -18.82
C GLN A 555 -19.48 6.59 -18.21
N SER A 556 -19.64 7.65 -17.42
CA SER A 556 -18.52 8.34 -16.80
C SER A 556 -18.65 8.32 -15.28
N PHE A 557 -17.51 8.26 -14.58
CA PHE A 557 -17.44 8.46 -13.13
C PHE A 557 -17.51 9.96 -12.74
N ASP A 558 -17.89 10.82 -13.69
CA ASP A 558 -17.99 12.27 -13.51
C ASP A 558 -19.44 12.76 -13.33
N LYS A 559 -19.62 14.07 -13.54
CA LYS A 559 -20.88 14.83 -13.44
C LYS A 559 -21.99 14.40 -14.44
N GLN A 560 -21.85 13.30 -15.16
CA GLN A 560 -22.79 12.91 -16.21
C GLN A 560 -24.23 12.69 -15.68
N PHE A 561 -24.43 12.05 -14.53
CA PHE A 561 -25.77 11.88 -13.93
C PHE A 561 -26.46 13.22 -13.64
N LEU A 562 -25.71 14.20 -13.10
CA LEU A 562 -26.21 15.55 -12.88
C LEU A 562 -26.56 16.25 -14.20
N ARG A 563 -25.72 16.10 -15.23
CA ARG A 563 -25.95 16.69 -16.57
C ARG A 563 -27.19 16.12 -17.24
N ASP A 564 -27.40 14.81 -17.15
CA ASP A 564 -28.54 14.11 -17.75
C ASP A 564 -29.83 14.45 -17.00
N TRP A 565 -29.78 14.49 -15.66
CA TRP A 565 -30.91 14.94 -14.84
C TRP A 565 -31.30 16.38 -15.16
N LEU A 566 -30.35 17.32 -15.16
CA LEU A 566 -30.61 18.72 -15.52
C LEU A 566 -31.22 18.86 -16.93
N THR A 567 -30.82 18.02 -17.88
CA THR A 567 -31.36 18.03 -19.24
C THR A 567 -32.77 17.49 -19.27
N SER A 568 -33.02 16.32 -18.66
CA SER A 568 -34.34 15.69 -18.63
C SER A 568 -35.40 16.52 -17.88
N GLN A 569 -34.98 17.29 -16.87
CA GLN A 569 -35.86 18.20 -16.12
C GLN A 569 -36.01 19.59 -16.77
N GLY A 570 -35.34 19.86 -17.90
CA GLY A 570 -35.36 21.19 -18.52
C GLY A 570 -34.73 22.29 -17.65
N LEU A 571 -33.76 21.92 -16.81
CA LEU A 571 -33.03 22.77 -15.86
C LEU A 571 -31.61 23.14 -16.33
N LYS A 572 -31.21 22.68 -17.52
CA LYS A 572 -29.90 22.97 -18.11
C LYS A 572 -29.57 24.47 -18.08
N GLY A 573 -28.49 24.81 -17.37
CA GLY A 573 -27.96 26.18 -17.28
C GLY A 573 -28.80 27.16 -16.44
N LYS A 574 -29.81 26.69 -15.70
CA LYS A 574 -30.61 27.57 -14.82
C LYS A 574 -29.90 27.80 -13.47
N PRO A 575 -29.87 29.04 -12.95
CA PRO A 575 -29.35 29.33 -11.61
C PRO A 575 -30.29 28.84 -10.50
N GLY A 576 -29.77 28.68 -9.29
CA GLY A 576 -30.57 28.34 -8.10
C GLY A 576 -31.21 26.94 -8.15
N VAL A 577 -30.66 26.03 -8.95
CA VAL A 577 -31.17 24.66 -9.04
C VAL A 577 -30.68 23.84 -7.86
N ARG A 578 -31.62 23.33 -7.05
CA ARG A 578 -31.35 22.36 -6.00
C ARG A 578 -31.50 20.93 -6.54
N MET A 579 -30.46 20.11 -6.35
CA MET A 579 -30.49 18.68 -6.66
C MET A 579 -31.39 17.95 -5.66
N THR A 580 -32.10 16.92 -6.13
CA THR A 580 -32.76 15.96 -5.23
C THR A 580 -31.71 15.13 -4.47
N ASP A 581 -32.08 14.62 -3.30
CA ASP A 581 -31.17 13.78 -2.49
C ASP A 581 -30.70 12.55 -3.26
N GLU A 582 -31.57 11.94 -4.07
CA GLU A 582 -31.21 10.80 -4.93
C GLU A 582 -30.12 11.15 -5.93
N ILE A 583 -30.22 12.31 -6.59
CA ILE A 583 -29.21 12.76 -7.56
C ILE A 583 -27.91 13.11 -6.85
N ALA A 584 -27.98 13.74 -5.68
CA ALA A 584 -26.81 14.03 -4.87
C ALA A 584 -26.08 12.74 -4.42
N GLN A 585 -26.83 11.73 -3.97
CA GLN A 585 -26.28 10.43 -3.56
C GLN A 585 -25.67 9.65 -4.72
N LYS A 586 -26.38 9.54 -5.86
CA LYS A 586 -25.85 8.87 -7.06
C LYS A 586 -24.58 9.56 -7.57
N THR A 587 -24.56 10.88 -7.50
CA THR A 587 -23.38 11.66 -7.87
C THR A 587 -22.23 11.40 -6.89
N SER A 588 -22.46 11.49 -5.57
CA SER A 588 -21.47 11.19 -4.53
C SER A 588 -20.86 9.80 -4.67
N ALA A 589 -21.69 8.78 -4.90
CA ALA A 589 -21.25 7.40 -5.10
C ALA A 589 -20.28 7.27 -6.28
N LYS A 590 -20.43 8.06 -7.35
CA LYS A 590 -19.53 8.03 -8.50
C LYS A 590 -18.18 8.70 -8.22
N TYR A 591 -18.16 9.79 -7.46
CA TYR A 591 -16.89 10.36 -6.99
C TYR A 591 -16.15 9.39 -6.08
N ARG A 592 -16.87 8.71 -5.18
CA ARG A 592 -16.28 7.70 -4.29
C ARG A 592 -15.73 6.53 -5.07
N GLU A 593 -16.49 5.98 -6.01
CA GLU A 593 -16.03 4.88 -6.87
C GLU A 593 -14.78 5.27 -7.69
N ALA A 594 -14.74 6.49 -8.24
CA ALA A 594 -13.56 6.99 -8.93
C ALA A 594 -12.36 7.07 -8.00
N TRP A 595 -12.53 7.65 -6.81
CA TRP A 595 -11.48 7.76 -5.81
C TRP A 595 -10.98 6.37 -5.38
N GLU A 596 -11.86 5.45 -5.02
CA GLU A 596 -11.53 4.08 -4.62
C GLU A 596 -10.72 3.33 -5.70
N ARG A 597 -11.11 3.43 -6.98
CA ARG A 597 -10.38 2.80 -8.07
C ARG A 597 -8.98 3.38 -8.24
N ILE A 598 -8.84 4.70 -8.15
CA ILE A 598 -7.55 5.37 -8.36
C ILE A 598 -6.60 5.20 -7.16
N THR A 599 -7.11 5.36 -5.94
CA THR A 599 -6.29 5.35 -4.71
C THR A 599 -6.19 3.98 -4.06
N GLY A 600 -7.08 3.04 -4.41
CA GLY A 600 -7.22 1.76 -3.71
C GLY A 600 -7.97 1.89 -2.37
N GLY A 601 -8.67 3.00 -2.14
CA GLY A 601 -9.43 3.27 -0.90
C GLY A 601 -8.58 3.83 0.25
N ASN A 602 -7.34 4.24 -0.02
CA ASN A 602 -6.36 4.74 0.96
C ASN A 602 -6.12 6.25 0.86
#